data_AF-A0A353VYP9-F1
#
_entry.id   AF-A0A353VYP9-F1
#
_cell.length_a   1.000
_cell.length_b   1.000
_cell.length_c   1.000
_cell.angle_alpha   90.00
_cell.angle_beta   90.00
_cell.angle_gamma   90.00
#
_symmetry.space_group_name_H-M   'P 1'
#
loop_
_entity.id
_entity.type
_entity.pdbx_description
1 polymer ?
#
loop_
_entity_poly.entity_id
_entity_poly.type
_entity_poly.pdbx_seq_one_letter_code
_entity_poly.pdbx_strand_id
1 'polypeptide(L)' 'PIGKMPTLDGIDFDNLEMDEADKANLLRVDVEGWLQELPGIEEYYDSFGDHLPGELRQQIKALKERLESAKQAVA' A
#
# COMPACT_ATOMS: atom_id res chain seq x y z
N PRO A 1 1.64 -1.34 -6.61
CA PRO A 1 0.40 -0.52 -6.57
C PRO A 1 0.47 0.69 -5.62
N ILE A 2 1.23 0.60 -4.52
CA ILE A 2 1.30 1.65 -3.48
C ILE A 2 2.43 2.67 -3.66
N GLY A 3 3.22 2.56 -4.73
CA GLY A 3 4.39 3.41 -4.97
C GLY A 3 5.59 2.59 -5.42
N LYS A 4 6.79 3.16 -5.29
CA LYS A 4 8.06 2.45 -5.53
C LYS A 4 8.45 1.71 -4.27
N MET A 5 8.55 0.39 -4.37
CA MET A 5 9.08 -0.46 -3.31
C MET A 5 10.56 -0.78 -3.63
N PRO A 6 11.41 -0.93 -2.61
CA PRO A 6 12.74 -1.48 -2.82
C PRO A 6 12.63 -2.94 -3.26
N THR A 7 13.62 -3.40 -4.01
CA THR A 7 13.88 -4.82 -4.24
C THR A 7 14.51 -5.43 -2.97
N LEU A 8 14.62 -6.76 -2.92
CA LEU A 8 15.25 -7.44 -1.76
C LEU A 8 16.71 -7.01 -1.54
N ASP A 9 17.43 -6.70 -2.61
CA ASP A 9 18.80 -6.15 -2.61
C ASP A 9 18.84 -4.61 -2.50
N GLY A 10 17.68 -3.95 -2.46
CA GLY A 10 17.56 -2.50 -2.31
C GLY A 10 17.66 -2.01 -0.86
N ILE A 11 17.72 -2.93 0.10
CA ILE A 11 17.92 -2.66 1.52
C ILE A 11 19.13 -3.46 2.00
N ASP A 12 19.99 -2.79 2.76
CA ASP A 12 21.07 -3.43 3.49
C ASP A 12 20.52 -4.03 4.80
N PHE A 13 20.62 -5.35 4.92
CA PHE A 13 20.21 -6.11 6.11
C PHE A 13 21.42 -6.63 6.90
N ASP A 14 22.64 -6.15 6.61
CA ASP A 14 23.84 -6.62 7.28
C ASP A 14 23.75 -6.43 8.80
N ASN A 15 24.18 -7.45 9.54
CA ASN A 15 24.09 -7.53 11.01
C ASN A 15 22.66 -7.63 11.58
N LEU A 16 21.64 -7.80 10.73
CA LEU A 16 20.32 -8.25 11.15
C LEU A 16 20.23 -9.76 10.91
N GLU A 17 20.09 -10.55 11.97
CA GLU A 17 19.89 -12.00 11.91
C GLU A 17 18.49 -12.31 11.33
N MET A 18 18.32 -12.11 10.03
CA MET A 18 17.05 -12.24 9.33
C MET A 18 17.17 -13.20 8.16
N ASP A 19 16.22 -14.12 8.05
CA ASP A 19 16.13 -15.01 6.91
C ASP A 19 15.46 -14.34 5.70
N GLU A 20 15.54 -14.99 4.55
CA GLU A 20 14.98 -14.47 3.29
C GLU A 20 13.44 -14.41 3.31
N ALA A 21 12.78 -15.25 4.10
CA ALA A 21 11.33 -15.28 4.20
C ALA A 21 10.81 -14.04 4.93
N ASP A 22 11.46 -13.65 6.03
CA ASP A 22 11.15 -12.44 6.78
C ASP A 22 11.41 -11.18 5.95
N LYS A 23 12.55 -11.13 5.24
CA LYS A 23 12.85 -10.01 4.32
C LYS A 23 11.79 -9.90 3.22
N ALA A 24 11.42 -11.01 2.60
CA ALA A 24 10.37 -11.04 1.58
C ALA A 24 9.02 -10.60 2.16
N ASN A 25 8.69 -11.01 3.38
CA ASN A 25 7.44 -10.62 4.04
C ASN A 25 7.41 -9.12 4.37
N LEU A 26 8.51 -8.54 4.86
CA LEU A 26 8.60 -7.10 5.13
C LEU A 26 8.38 -6.24 3.89
N LEU A 27 8.88 -6.70 2.73
CA LEU A 27 8.77 -5.98 1.47
C LEU A 27 7.53 -6.34 0.66
N ARG A 28 6.73 -7.30 1.15
CA ARG A 28 5.50 -7.73 0.51
C ARG A 28 4.44 -6.63 0.57
N VAL A 29 3.80 -6.38 -0.56
CA VAL A 29 2.60 -5.54 -0.60
C VAL A 29 1.37 -6.46 -0.49
N ASP A 30 0.71 -6.44 0.67
CA ASP A 30 -0.54 -7.17 0.88
C ASP A 30 -1.72 -6.43 0.23
N VAL A 31 -2.00 -6.75 -1.04
CA VAL A 31 -3.02 -6.07 -1.83
C VAL A 31 -4.41 -6.21 -1.23
N GLU A 32 -4.73 -7.38 -0.66
CA GLU A 32 -6.04 -7.61 -0.06
C GLU A 32 -6.19 -6.82 1.25
N GLY A 33 -5.16 -6.84 2.11
CA GLY A 33 -5.14 -6.01 3.31
C GLY A 33 -5.30 -4.53 2.98
N TRP A 34 -4.58 -4.01 1.98
CA TRP A 34 -4.74 -2.62 1.55
C TRP A 34 -6.16 -2.29 1.05
N LEU A 35 -6.80 -3.19 0.29
CA LEU A 35 -8.18 -3.00 -0.16
C LEU A 35 -9.17 -2.97 1.01
N GLN A 36 -8.93 -3.77 2.05
CA GLN A 36 -9.73 -3.79 3.27
C GLN A 36 -9.57 -2.53 4.13
N GLU A 37 -8.41 -1.88 4.06
CA GLU A 37 -8.11 -0.63 4.81
C GLU A 37 -8.68 0.63 4.14
N LEU A 38 -8.91 0.64 2.82
CA LEU A 38 -9.41 1.83 2.10
C LEU A 38 -10.67 2.47 2.73
N PRO A 39 -11.70 1.70 3.16
CA PRO A 39 -12.87 2.28 3.82
C PRO A 39 -12.54 3.08 5.08
N GLY A 40 -11.56 2.62 5.88
CA GLY A 40 -11.13 3.34 7.08
C GLY A 40 -10.42 4.65 6.75
N ILE A 41 -9.66 4.68 5.65
CA ILE A 41 -9.04 5.92 5.16
C ILE A 41 -10.11 6.90 4.64
N GLU A 42 -11.12 6.40 3.92
CA GLU A 42 -12.25 7.20 3.44
C GLU A 42 -13.03 7.81 4.63
N GLU A 43 -13.32 7.02 5.66
CA GLU A 43 -13.98 7.50 6.89
C GLU A 43 -13.13 8.55 7.61
N TYR A 44 -11.82 8.33 7.74
CA TYR A 44 -10.92 9.33 8.31
C TYR A 44 -10.92 10.63 7.50
N TYR A 45 -10.96 10.54 6.16
CA TYR A 45 -11.03 11.69 5.27
C TYR A 45 -12.35 12.45 5.41
N ASP A 46 -13.45 11.76 5.64
CA ASP A 46 -14.75 12.40 5.89
C ASP A 46 -14.76 13.24 7.17
N SER A 47 -13.93 12.91 8.17
CA SER A 47 -13.81 13.71 9.40
C SER A 47 -13.32 15.15 9.17
N PHE A 48 -12.70 15.43 8.02
CA PHE A 48 -12.23 16.77 7.63
C PHE A 48 -13.30 17.61 6.93
N GLY A 49 -14.42 17.01 6.50
CA GLY A 49 -15.51 17.70 5.80
C GLY A 49 -15.02 18.55 4.61
N ASP A 50 -15.46 19.81 4.56
CA ASP A 50 -15.16 20.76 3.48
C ASP A 50 -13.69 21.22 3.45
N HIS A 51 -12.91 20.94 4.50
CA HIS A 51 -11.49 21.30 4.55
C HIS A 51 -10.58 20.29 3.83
N LEU A 52 -11.10 19.13 3.44
CA LEU A 52 -10.33 18.13 2.72
C LEU A 52 -10.14 18.57 1.25
N PRO A 53 -8.88 18.70 0.77
CA PRO A 53 -8.63 18.92 -0.66
C PRO A 53 -9.21 17.79 -1.51
N GLY A 54 -9.94 18.14 -2.58
CA GLY A 54 -10.58 17.16 -3.46
C GLY A 54 -9.59 16.21 -4.12
N GLU A 55 -8.34 16.65 -4.29
CA GLU A 55 -7.22 15.88 -4.81
C GLU A 55 -6.93 14.64 -3.94
N LEU A 56 -7.11 14.73 -2.61
CA LEU A 56 -6.87 13.57 -1.74
C LEU A 56 -7.90 12.47 -1.97
N ARG A 57 -9.18 12.82 -2.22
CA ARG A 57 -10.21 11.83 -2.61
C ARG A 57 -9.89 11.19 -3.96
N GLN A 58 -9.36 11.99 -4.90
CA GLN A 58 -8.91 11.46 -6.18
C GLN A 58 -7.74 10.48 -6.02
N GLN A 59 -6.80 10.75 -5.09
CA GLN A 59 -5.69 9.83 -4.82
C GLN A 59 -6.17 8.49 -4.23
N ILE A 60 -7.17 8.49 -3.35
CA ILE A 60 -7.76 7.24 -2.81
C ILE A 60 -8.43 6.43 -3.91
N LYS A 61 -9.21 7.07 -4.78
CA LYS A 61 -9.80 6.40 -5.95
C LYS A 61 -8.72 5.80 -6.85
N ALA A 62 -7.69 6.57 -7.19
CA ALA A 62 -6.60 6.09 -8.03
C ALA A 62 -5.80 4.96 -7.36
N LEU A 63 -5.64 4.99 -6.03
CA LEU A 63 -5.01 3.91 -5.28
C LEU A 63 -5.83 2.62 -5.39
N LYS A 64 -7.15 2.70 -5.21
CA LYS A 64 -8.07 1.56 -5.36
C LYS A 64 -7.93 0.91 -6.74
N GLU A 65 -7.96 1.71 -7.80
CA GLU A 65 -7.80 1.22 -9.18
C GLU A 65 -6.46 0.48 -9.39
N ARG A 66 -5.35 1.03 -8.83
CA ARG A 66 -4.03 0.36 -8.89
C ARG A 66 -4.00 -0.94 -8.10
N LEU A 67 -4.67 -1.01 -6.95
CA LEU A 67 -4.73 -2.20 -6.11
C LEU A 67 -5.58 -3.30 -6.77
N GLU A 68 -6.76 -2.96 -7.31
CA GLU A 68 -7.60 -3.90 -8.06
C GLU A 68 -6.87 -4.44 -9.30
N SER A 69 -6.17 -3.58 -10.04
CA SER A 69 -5.35 -3.99 -11.19
C SER A 69 -4.21 -4.94 -10.76
N ALA A 70 -3.55 -4.65 -9.64
CA ALA A 70 -2.49 -5.51 -9.11
C ALA A 70 -3.04 -6.86 -8.63
N LYS A 71 -4.24 -6.91 -8.04
CA LYS A 71 -4.90 -8.15 -7.64
C LYS A 71 -5.17 -9.05 -8.85
N GLN A 72 -5.61 -8.47 -9.97
CA GLN A 72 -5.89 -9.22 -11.20
C GLN A 72 -4.63 -9.74 -11.90
N ALA A 73 -3.50 -9.03 -11.79
CA ALA A 73 -2.24 -9.45 -12.41
C ALA A 73 -1.53 -10.59 -11.68
N VAL A 74 -1.90 -10.85 -10.43
CA VAL A 74 -1.32 -11.90 -9.56
C VAL A 74 -2.20 -13.15 -9.51
N ALA A 75 -3.47 -13.05 -9.93
CA ALA A 75 -4.43 -14.15 -10.05
C ALA A 75 -4.32 -14.88 -11.39
#